data_AF-A0A1Z4BSA6-F1
#
_entry.id   AF-A0A1Z4BSA6-F1
#
_cell.length_a   1.000
_cell.length_b   1.000
_cell.length_c   1.000
_cell.angle_alpha   90.00
_cell.angle_beta   90.00
_cell.angle_gamma   90.00
#
_symmetry.space_group_name_H-M   'P 1'
#
loop_
_entity.id
_entity.type
_entity.pdbx_description
1 polymer ?
#
loop_
_entity_poly.entity_id
_entity_poly.type
_entity_poly.pdbx_seq_one_letter_code
_entity_poly.pdbx_strand_id
1 'polypeptide(L)'
;MTNSNIQLIECVTIANEDYLQSLLSVGYYALALEASLLSLTKDLDFSNTQTKILLLDDELPAIEKQGITISSLATAYQAGTTRFYSAIKGYGGYLPTEKLLTFFQAQHLSTGMNLLAFESAYNEALQIFSSL
;
A
#
# COMPACT_ATOMS: atom_id res chain seq x y z
N MET A 1 -21.22 -13.51 -6.19
CA MET A 1 -19.77 -13.48 -6.00
C MET A 1 -19.29 -12.14 -6.54
N THR A 2 -19.10 -11.15 -5.67
CA THR A 2 -18.48 -9.89 -6.10
C THR A 2 -17.04 -10.23 -6.49
N ASN A 3 -16.72 -10.11 -7.78
CA ASN A 3 -15.34 -10.04 -8.25
C ASN A 3 -14.76 -8.74 -7.68
N SER A 4 -14.35 -8.78 -6.43
CA SER A 4 -13.81 -7.61 -5.75
C SER A 4 -12.40 -7.40 -6.29
N ASN A 5 -12.28 -6.58 -7.34
CA ASN A 5 -11.02 -6.08 -7.87
C ASN A 5 -10.44 -5.06 -6.88
N ILE A 6 -10.02 -5.54 -5.71
CA ILE A 6 -9.46 -4.71 -4.65
C ILE A 6 -8.09 -4.23 -5.09
N GLN A 7 -7.91 -2.91 -5.10
CA GLN A 7 -6.69 -2.22 -5.47
C GLN A 7 -6.09 -1.60 -4.23
N LEU A 8 -5.01 -2.22 -3.72
CA LEU A 8 -4.26 -1.65 -2.61
C LEU A 8 -3.16 -0.74 -3.14
N ILE A 9 -3.11 0.48 -2.61
CA ILE A 9 -2.11 1.48 -2.90
C ILE A 9 -1.30 1.71 -1.64
N GLU A 10 0.00 1.47 -1.73
CA GLU A 10 0.93 1.71 -0.63
C GLU A 10 1.44 3.16 -0.71
N CYS A 11 1.09 3.97 0.27
CA CYS A 11 1.59 5.33 0.46
C CYS A 11 2.97 5.27 1.12
N VAL A 12 3.98 5.84 0.45
CA VAL A 12 5.38 5.78 0.89
C VAL A 12 5.94 7.19 1.01
N THR A 13 6.24 7.59 2.25
CA THR A 13 6.81 8.91 2.57
C THR A 13 8.30 8.83 2.91
N ILE A 14 8.81 7.65 3.25
CA ILE A 14 10.22 7.39 3.53
C ILE A 14 10.58 6.02 2.97
N ALA A 15 11.68 5.92 2.22
CA ALA A 15 12.16 4.67 1.66
C ALA A 15 13.64 4.72 1.26
N ASN A 16 14.25 3.55 1.11
CA ASN A 16 15.45 3.30 0.31
C ASN A 16 15.09 2.40 -0.89
N GLU A 17 16.05 2.11 -1.76
CA GLU A 17 15.84 1.26 -2.95
C GLU A 17 15.41 -0.17 -2.59
N ASP A 18 16.03 -0.78 -1.57
CA ASP A 18 15.74 -2.15 -1.13
C ASP A 18 14.28 -2.32 -0.67
N TYR A 19 13.77 -1.33 0.08
CA TYR A 19 12.39 -1.31 0.52
C TYR A 19 11.42 -1.13 -0.65
N LEU A 20 11.70 -0.19 -1.57
CA LEU A 20 10.86 -0.02 -2.76
C LEU A 20 10.85 -1.28 -3.63
N GLN A 21 12.00 -1.92 -3.82
CA GLN A 21 12.09 -3.18 -4.58
C GLN A 21 11.30 -4.32 -3.92
N SER A 22 11.33 -4.39 -2.59
CA SER A 22 10.53 -5.34 -1.83
C SER A 22 9.03 -5.09 -2.01
N LEU A 23 8.59 -3.83 -1.97
CA LEU A 23 7.20 -3.44 -2.20
C LEU A 23 6.71 -3.83 -3.61
N LEU A 24 7.55 -3.69 -4.65
CA LEU A 24 7.20 -4.10 -6.02
C LEU A 24 6.87 -5.59 -6.14
N SER A 25 7.39 -6.43 -5.25
CA SER A 25 7.17 -7.88 -5.22
C SER A 25 5.87 -8.30 -4.52
N VAL A 26 5.21 -7.37 -3.83
CA VAL A 26 3.99 -7.65 -3.04
C VAL A 26 2.75 -7.78 -3.93
N GLY A 27 2.70 -7.06 -5.04
CA GLY A 27 1.53 -7.02 -5.92
C GLY A 27 0.53 -5.92 -5.57
N TYR A 28 1.00 -4.79 -5.05
CA TYR A 28 0.19 -3.58 -4.93
C TYR A 28 -0.31 -3.13 -6.30
N TYR A 29 -1.47 -2.47 -6.33
CA TYR A 29 -1.92 -1.79 -7.54
C TYR A 29 -0.98 -0.62 -7.88
N ALA A 30 -0.56 0.13 -6.88
CA ALA A 30 0.40 1.21 -7.02
C ALA A 30 1.18 1.49 -5.73
N LEU A 31 2.35 2.11 -5.86
CA LEU A 31 3.03 2.83 -4.80
C LEU A 31 2.80 4.33 -5.03
N ALA A 32 2.18 5.01 -4.06
CA ALA A 32 2.04 6.46 -4.07
C ALA A 32 3.20 7.09 -3.30
N LEU A 33 4.15 7.66 -4.02
CA LEU A 33 5.42 8.15 -3.48
C LEU A 33 5.39 9.67 -3.28
N GLU A 34 6.05 10.15 -2.23
CA GLU A 34 6.46 11.55 -2.18
C GLU A 34 7.39 11.88 -3.36
N ALA A 35 7.31 13.10 -3.88
CA ALA A 35 8.11 13.54 -5.03
C ALA A 35 9.63 13.40 -4.81
N SER A 36 10.07 13.53 -3.55
CA SER A 36 11.46 13.35 -3.11
C SER A 36 11.99 11.93 -3.36
N LEU A 37 11.12 10.93 -3.40
CA LEU A 37 11.48 9.51 -3.55
C LEU A 37 11.52 9.04 -5.01
N LEU A 38 11.02 9.85 -5.96
CA LEU A 38 10.97 9.46 -7.38
C LEU A 38 12.35 9.15 -7.98
N SER A 39 13.43 9.74 -7.47
CA SER A 39 14.77 9.42 -7.96
C SER A 39 15.19 7.98 -7.67
N LEU A 40 14.66 7.38 -6.59
CA LEU A 40 14.97 6.01 -6.18
C LEU A 40 14.32 4.97 -7.09
N THR A 41 13.34 5.36 -7.93
CA THR A 41 12.63 4.41 -8.80
C THR A 41 13.36 4.13 -10.10
N LYS A 42 14.48 4.82 -10.39
CA LYS A 42 15.17 4.74 -11.69
C LYS A 42 15.81 3.39 -11.93
N ASP A 43 16.38 2.80 -10.88
CA ASP A 43 17.15 1.57 -10.94
C ASP A 43 16.37 0.34 -10.43
N LEU A 44 15.08 0.52 -10.09
CA LEU A 44 14.23 -0.58 -9.67
C LEU A 44 13.87 -1.50 -10.84
N ASP A 45 13.79 -2.79 -10.55
CA ASP A 45 13.31 -3.80 -11.49
C ASP A 45 11.79 -3.93 -11.43
N PHE A 46 11.13 -3.52 -12.53
CA PHE A 46 9.69 -3.65 -12.74
C PHE A 46 9.29 -4.88 -13.57
N SER A 47 10.24 -5.71 -14.01
CA SER A 47 9.98 -6.81 -14.96
C SER A 47 8.95 -7.82 -14.48
N ASN A 48 8.83 -8.00 -13.16
CA ASN A 48 7.95 -8.98 -12.53
C ASN A 48 6.75 -8.36 -11.80
N THR A 49 6.43 -7.08 -12.08
CA THR A 49 5.34 -6.38 -11.38
C THR A 49 4.47 -5.58 -12.33
N GLN A 50 3.19 -5.43 -11.96
CA GLN A 50 2.26 -4.49 -12.60
C GLN A 50 2.02 -3.25 -11.73
N THR A 51 2.77 -3.13 -10.63
CA THR A 51 2.66 -2.03 -9.68
C THR A 51 3.02 -0.72 -10.36
N LYS A 52 2.13 0.26 -10.25
CA LYS A 52 2.35 1.61 -10.80
C LYS A 52 3.06 2.49 -9.77
N ILE A 53 3.78 3.50 -10.24
CA ILE A 53 4.25 4.59 -9.39
C ILE A 53 3.32 5.78 -9.59
N LEU A 54 2.81 6.33 -8.50
CA LEU A 54 1.95 7.51 -8.44
C LEU A 54 2.62 8.59 -7.60
N LEU A 55 2.26 9.85 -7.82
CA LEU A 55 2.61 10.94 -6.93
C LEU A 55 1.61 11.02 -5.79
N LEU A 56 2.10 11.05 -4.57
CA LEU A 56 1.26 11.06 -3.37
C LEU A 56 0.34 12.29 -3.32
N ASP A 57 0.85 13.47 -3.70
CA ASP A 57 0.09 14.73 -3.69
C ASP A 57 -1.16 14.67 -4.57
N ASP A 58 -1.10 13.96 -5.70
CA ASP A 58 -2.22 13.80 -6.62
C ASP A 58 -3.32 12.89 -6.04
N GLU A 59 -2.96 12.00 -5.09
CA GLU A 59 -3.85 11.01 -4.49
C GLU A 59 -4.48 11.47 -3.16
N LEU A 60 -3.94 12.52 -2.52
CA LEU A 60 -4.39 13.04 -1.22
C LEU A 60 -5.92 13.25 -1.11
N PRO A 61 -6.62 13.85 -2.10
CA PRO A 61 -8.07 14.03 -2.01
C PRO A 61 -8.85 12.72 -1.88
N ALA A 62 -8.37 11.64 -2.50
CA ALA A 62 -9.00 10.32 -2.41
C ALA A 62 -8.72 9.67 -1.04
N ILE A 63 -7.52 9.85 -0.51
CA ILE A 63 -7.11 9.35 0.81
C ILE A 63 -7.97 9.98 1.91
N GLU A 64 -8.08 11.31 1.93
CA GLU A 64 -8.86 12.04 2.94
C GLU A 64 -10.33 11.59 2.97
N LYS A 65 -10.91 11.34 1.79
CA LYS A 65 -12.30 10.87 1.67
C LYS A 65 -12.53 9.49 2.29
N GLN A 66 -11.52 8.62 2.30
CA GLN A 66 -11.63 7.26 2.88
C GLN A 66 -11.44 7.24 4.40
N GLY A 67 -10.78 8.26 4.94
CA GLY A 67 -10.39 8.31 6.35
C GLY A 67 -9.35 7.25 6.72
N ILE A 68 -9.00 7.21 8.00
CA ILE A 68 -7.83 6.45 8.50
C ILE A 68 -8.19 5.34 9.51
N THR A 69 -9.48 5.00 9.65
CA THR A 69 -9.96 4.05 10.67
C THR A 69 -10.56 2.78 10.06
N ILE A 70 -10.62 1.69 10.82
CA ILE A 70 -11.32 0.47 10.36
C ILE A 70 -12.81 0.71 10.11
N SER A 71 -13.45 1.60 10.87
CA SER A 71 -14.86 1.97 10.65
C SER A 71 -15.04 2.68 9.31
N SER A 72 -14.15 3.63 8.99
CA SER A 72 -14.18 4.34 7.72
C SER A 72 -13.86 3.39 6.55
N LEU A 73 -12.95 2.43 6.73
CA LEU A 73 -12.69 1.35 5.77
C LEU A 73 -13.94 0.51 5.48
N ALA A 74 -14.61 -0.01 6.52
CA ALA A 74 -15.80 -0.84 6.35
C ALA A 74 -16.92 -0.06 5.64
N THR A 75 -17.10 1.22 6.01
CA THR A 75 -18.06 2.12 5.36
C THR A 75 -17.70 2.35 3.90
N ALA A 76 -16.44 2.63 3.59
CA ALA A 76 -15.95 2.84 2.23
C ALA A 76 -16.16 1.59 1.37
N TYR A 77 -15.84 0.41 1.89
CA TYR A 77 -16.06 -0.87 1.21
C TYR A 77 -17.54 -1.13 0.94
N GLN A 78 -18.41 -0.93 1.93
CA GLN A 78 -19.87 -1.06 1.77
C GLN A 78 -20.45 -0.05 0.76
N ALA A 79 -19.85 1.13 0.64
CA ALA A 79 -20.20 2.13 -0.36
C ALA A 79 -19.67 1.81 -1.77
N GLY A 80 -19.00 0.67 -1.97
CA GLY A 80 -18.49 0.23 -3.27
C GLY A 80 -17.07 0.70 -3.59
N THR A 81 -16.33 1.25 -2.62
CA THR A 81 -14.91 1.56 -2.80
C THR A 81 -14.13 0.27 -3.01
N THR A 82 -13.37 0.20 -4.10
CA THR A 82 -12.49 -0.93 -4.42
C THR A 82 -11.01 -0.57 -4.36
N ARG A 83 -10.66 0.73 -4.22
CA ARG A 83 -9.28 1.20 -4.13
C ARG A 83 -9.03 1.76 -2.74
N PHE A 84 -8.02 1.24 -2.06
CA PHE A 84 -7.69 1.63 -0.69
C PHE A 84 -6.24 2.05 -0.58
N TYR A 85 -6.02 3.07 0.22
CA TYR A 85 -4.70 3.63 0.48
C TYR A 85 -4.25 3.23 1.88
N SER A 86 -3.02 2.74 1.98
CA SER A 86 -2.44 2.25 3.22
C SER A 86 -0.95 2.51 3.27
N ALA A 87 -0.38 2.40 4.47
CA ALA A 87 1.06 2.27 4.63
C ALA A 87 1.33 1.14 5.61
N ILE A 88 2.41 0.38 5.42
CA ILE A 88 2.91 -0.58 6.38
C ILE A 88 3.04 0.11 7.74
N LYS A 89 2.49 -0.50 8.80
CA LYS A 89 2.39 0.08 10.16
C LYS A 89 1.52 1.34 10.30
N GLY A 90 1.01 1.89 9.21
CA GLY A 90 0.31 3.17 9.19
C GLY A 90 1.22 4.38 9.33
N TYR A 91 2.50 4.27 8.92
CA TYR A 91 3.40 5.43 8.88
C TYR A 91 2.80 6.56 8.04
N GLY A 92 3.09 7.82 8.40
CA GLY A 92 2.48 8.98 7.75
C GLY A 92 0.99 9.20 8.08
N GLY A 93 0.42 8.44 9.01
CA GLY A 93 -0.99 8.58 9.42
C GLY A 93 -1.98 7.83 8.53
N TYR A 94 -1.51 6.92 7.67
CA TYR A 94 -2.36 6.09 6.80
C TYR A 94 -2.91 4.86 7.52
N LEU A 95 -3.87 4.16 6.88
CA LEU A 95 -4.34 2.87 7.34
C LEU A 95 -3.19 1.85 7.34
N PRO A 96 -2.98 1.07 8.43
CA PRO A 96 -1.97 0.02 8.42
C PRO A 96 -2.30 -1.08 7.41
N THR A 97 -1.39 -1.37 6.47
CA THR A 97 -1.60 -2.37 5.41
C THR A 97 -1.92 -3.76 5.98
N GLU A 98 -1.26 -4.14 7.07
CA GLU A 98 -1.53 -5.42 7.76
C GLU A 98 -2.96 -5.51 8.32
N LYS A 99 -3.55 -4.38 8.72
CA LYS A 99 -4.95 -4.32 9.17
C LYS A 99 -5.92 -4.42 8.00
N LEU A 100 -5.59 -3.81 6.85
CA LEU A 100 -6.38 -3.98 5.62
C LEU A 100 -6.40 -5.43 5.17
N LEU A 101 -5.24 -6.08 5.13
CA LEU A 101 -5.11 -7.50 4.81
C LEU A 101 -5.97 -8.37 5.72
N THR A 102 -5.87 -8.14 7.04
CA THR A 102 -6.67 -8.87 8.04
C THR A 102 -8.17 -8.65 7.81
N PHE A 103 -8.59 -7.41 7.52
CA PHE A 103 -9.98 -7.07 7.23
C PHE A 103 -10.49 -7.81 6.00
N PHE A 104 -9.78 -7.76 4.87
CA PHE A 104 -10.20 -8.43 3.63
C PHE A 104 -10.23 -9.95 3.78
N GLN A 105 -9.26 -10.52 4.50
CA GLN A 105 -9.25 -11.95 4.82
C GLN A 105 -10.47 -12.36 5.65
N ALA A 106 -10.84 -11.57 6.68
CA ALA A 106 -12.03 -11.82 7.50
C ALA A 106 -13.34 -11.73 6.70
N GLN A 107 -13.35 -10.98 5.59
CA GLN A 107 -14.46 -10.89 4.65
C GLN A 107 -14.40 -11.94 3.52
N HIS A 108 -13.41 -12.84 3.54
CA HIS A 108 -13.15 -13.83 2.48
C HIS A 108 -12.92 -13.20 1.09
N LEU A 109 -12.26 -12.04 1.07
CA LEU A 109 -11.94 -11.29 -0.14
C LEU A 109 -10.48 -11.49 -0.51
N SER A 110 -10.23 -11.87 -1.76
CA SER A 110 -8.87 -11.96 -2.30
C SER A 110 -8.36 -10.57 -2.67
N THR A 111 -7.15 -10.25 -2.22
CA THR A 111 -6.44 -9.00 -2.58
C THR A 111 -5.42 -9.21 -3.69
N GLY A 112 -5.09 -10.47 -4.03
CA GLY A 112 -4.04 -10.81 -4.99
C GLY A 112 -2.61 -10.56 -4.50
N MET A 113 -2.43 -10.14 -3.25
CA MET A 113 -1.10 -9.83 -2.71
C MET A 113 -0.31 -11.09 -2.33
N ASN A 114 0.99 -11.05 -2.59
CA ASN A 114 1.94 -12.06 -2.14
C ASN A 114 2.31 -11.78 -0.67
N LEU A 115 1.75 -12.57 0.25
CA LEU A 115 1.96 -12.39 1.69
C LEU A 115 3.40 -12.63 2.15
N LEU A 116 4.17 -13.48 1.45
CA LEU A 116 5.58 -13.70 1.77
C LEU A 116 6.41 -12.48 1.38
N ALA A 117 6.17 -11.91 0.19
CA ALA A 117 6.80 -10.66 -0.21
C ALA A 117 6.39 -9.49 0.70
N PHE A 118 5.14 -9.47 1.15
CA PHE A 118 4.66 -8.49 2.13
C PHE A 118 5.43 -8.58 3.45
N GLU A 119 5.67 -9.78 3.97
CA GLU A 119 6.47 -9.98 5.18
C GLU A 119 7.91 -9.45 5.00
N SER A 120 8.54 -9.69 3.85
CA SER A 120 9.85 -9.10 3.52
C SER A 120 9.81 -7.58 3.51
N ALA A 121 8.86 -6.97 2.80
CA ALA A 121 8.71 -5.52 2.76
C ALA A 121 8.40 -4.91 4.14
N TYR A 122 7.61 -5.61 4.96
CA TYR A 122 7.32 -5.21 6.34
C TYR A 122 8.58 -5.18 7.20
N ASN A 123 9.47 -6.17 7.06
CA ASN A 123 10.74 -6.20 7.78
C ASN A 123 11.71 -5.11 7.31
N GLU A 124 11.77 -4.82 6.00
CA GLU A 124 12.54 -3.68 5.47
C GLU A 124 12.03 -2.35 6.04
N ALA A 125 10.70 -2.16 6.08
CA ALA A 125 10.10 -1.00 6.72
C ALA A 125 10.55 -0.89 8.19
N LEU A 126 10.46 -1.97 8.98
CA LEU A 126 10.90 -1.94 10.38
C LEU A 126 12.36 -1.48 10.54
N GLN A 127 13.26 -1.90 9.65
CA GLN A 127 14.67 -1.47 9.69
C GLN A 127 14.82 0.02 9.40
N ILE A 128 14.13 0.53 8.38
CA ILE A 128 14.15 1.96 8.02
C ILE A 128 13.60 2.80 9.17
N PHE A 129 12.40 2.46 9.66
CA PHE A 129 11.70 3.30 10.62
C PHE A 129 12.21 3.17 12.06
N SER A 130 12.92 2.08 12.40
CA SER A 130 13.62 1.97 13.69
C SER A 130 14.91 2.80 13.75
N SER A 131 15.40 3.25 12.61
CA SER A 131 16.62 4.05 12.47
C SER A 131 16.37 5.57 12.38
N LEU A 132 15.10 6.00 12.46
CA LEU A 132 14.65 7.40 12.47
C LEU A 132 14.45 7.91 13.90
#